data_AF-A0A3A8YU00-F1
#
_entry.id   AF-A0A3A8YU00-F1
#
_cell.length_a   1.000
_cell.length_b   1.000
_cell.length_c   1.000
_cell.angle_alpha   90.00
_cell.angle_beta   90.00
_cell.angle_gamma   90.00
#
_symmetry.space_group_name_H-M   'P 1'
#
loop_
_entity.id
_entity.type
_entity.pdbx_description
1 polymer ?
#
loop_
_entity_poly.entity_id
_entity_poly.type
_entity_poly.pdbx_seq_one_letter_code
_entity_poly.pdbx_strand_id
1 'polypeptide(L)'
;MDCKEVQKKYIPFIDNELRAGELEAFLRHLEECQDCREEYDIYYTMIMGMRYLEEESEKNWIDSEERLCIAQEYLRRHHIIYLGKLAFLAVLCIGCMFLL
;
A
#
# COMPACT_ATOMS: atom_id res chain seq x y z
N MET A 1 2.10 2.24 -13.60
CA MET A 1 2.80 0.97 -13.85
C MET A 1 1.98 0.15 -14.83
N ASP A 2 2.61 -0.72 -15.60
CA ASP A 2 1.92 -1.67 -16.50
C ASP A 2 1.57 -3.00 -15.79
N CYS A 3 0.73 -3.83 -16.41
CA CYS A 3 0.28 -5.11 -15.83
C CYS A 3 1.45 -6.02 -15.43
N LYS A 4 2.53 -6.06 -16.23
CA LYS A 4 3.68 -6.93 -15.98
C LYS A 4 4.51 -6.44 -14.79
N GLU A 5 4.59 -5.13 -14.59
CA GLU A 5 5.18 -4.54 -13.39
C GLU A 5 4.35 -4.85 -12.16
N VAL A 6 3.02 -4.76 -12.25
CA VAL A 6 2.07 -5.03 -11.15
C VAL A 6 2.15 -6.48 -10.68
N GLN A 7 2.15 -7.42 -11.62
CA GLN A 7 2.26 -8.87 -11.32
C GLN A 7 3.52 -9.21 -10.52
N LYS A 8 4.64 -8.56 -10.83
CA LYS A 8 5.91 -8.75 -10.08
C LYS A 8 5.86 -8.19 -8.66
N LYS A 9 4.85 -7.37 -8.34
CA LYS A 9 4.70 -6.68 -7.05
C LYS A 9 3.71 -7.38 -6.12
N TYR A 10 3.05 -8.47 -6.54
CA TYR A 10 2.13 -9.22 -5.68
C TYR A 10 2.76 -9.75 -4.40
N ILE A 11 3.85 -10.52 -4.49
CA ILE A 11 4.56 -11.03 -3.29
C ILE A 11 5.13 -9.87 -2.45
N PRO A 12 5.87 -8.89 -3.03
CA PRO A 12 6.31 -7.73 -2.28
C PRO A 12 5.17 -6.96 -1.59
N PHE A 13 3.98 -6.89 -2.18
CA PHE A 13 2.82 -6.28 -1.53
C PHE A 13 2.33 -7.11 -0.35
N ILE A 14 2.15 -8.42 -0.55
CA ILE A 14 1.72 -9.37 0.49
C ILE A 14 2.66 -9.27 1.70
N ASP A 15 3.96 -9.21 1.44
CA ASP A 15 5.02 -9.19 2.46
C ASP A 15 5.32 -7.78 3.03
N ASN A 16 4.55 -6.75 2.64
CA ASN A 16 4.73 -5.35 3.07
C ASN A 16 6.08 -4.73 2.67
N GLU A 17 6.65 -5.14 1.54
CA GLU A 17 7.96 -4.69 1.08
C GLU A 17 7.89 -3.52 0.07
N LEU A 18 6.69 -3.07 -0.30
CA LEU A 18 6.52 -1.92 -1.20
C LEU A 18 6.77 -0.60 -0.47
N ARG A 19 7.59 0.27 -1.07
CA ARG A 19 7.72 1.66 -0.62
C ARG A 19 6.44 2.44 -0.91
N ALA A 20 6.16 3.51 -0.15
CA ALA A 20 4.92 4.29 -0.27
C ALA A 20 4.55 4.69 -1.72
N GLY A 21 5.52 5.17 -2.51
CA GLY A 21 5.25 5.53 -3.91
C GLY A 21 5.00 4.34 -4.84
N GLU A 22 5.63 3.18 -4.57
CA GLU A 22 5.36 1.95 -5.32
C GLU A 22 4.01 1.37 -4.96
N LEU A 23 3.67 1.40 -3.66
CA LEU A 23 2.38 0.98 -3.14
C LEU A 23 1.24 1.82 -3.75
N GLU A 24 1.42 3.13 -3.83
CA GLU A 24 0.42 4.02 -4.43
C GLU A 24 0.19 3.69 -5.90
N ALA A 25 1.26 3.51 -6.67
CA ALA A 25 1.15 3.18 -8.08
C ALA A 25 0.60 1.76 -8.31
N PHE A 26 0.85 0.82 -7.38
CA PHE A 26 0.28 -0.54 -7.39
C PHE A 26 -1.23 -0.52 -7.16
N LEU A 27 -1.69 0.12 -6.09
CA LEU A 27 -3.11 0.22 -5.76
C LEU A 27 -3.90 0.94 -6.86
N ARG A 28 -3.34 2.02 -7.41
CA ARG A 28 -3.97 2.75 -8.53
C ARG A 28 -4.17 1.87 -9.76
N HIS A 29 -3.20 1.03 -10.10
CA HIS A 29 -3.36 0.13 -11.23
C HIS A 29 -4.45 -0.92 -10.98
N LEU A 30 -4.53 -1.48 -9.76
CA LEU A 30 -5.61 -2.42 -9.42
C LEU A 30 -7.00 -1.76 -9.44
N GLU A 31 -7.09 -0.46 -9.15
CA GLU A 31 -8.35 0.30 -9.29
C GLU A 31 -8.74 0.52 -10.77
N GLU A 32 -7.76 0.71 -11.66
CA GLU A 32 -7.99 1.06 -13.06
C GLU A 32 -8.06 -0.17 -14.01
N CYS A 33 -7.50 -1.31 -13.61
CA CYS A 33 -7.39 -2.52 -14.42
C CYS A 33 -8.08 -3.71 -13.74
N GLN A 34 -9.27 -4.05 -14.24
CA GLN A 34 -10.07 -5.17 -13.73
C GLN A 34 -9.33 -6.52 -13.84
N ASP A 35 -8.66 -6.79 -14.96
CA ASP A 35 -7.92 -8.03 -15.18
C ASP A 35 -6.85 -8.25 -14.10
N CYS A 36 -6.06 -7.22 -13.80
CA CYS A 36 -5.04 -7.32 -12.76
C CYS A 36 -5.63 -7.41 -11.35
N ARG A 37 -6.84 -6.86 -11.12
CA ARG A 37 -7.55 -6.97 -9.84
C ARG A 37 -8.06 -8.39 -9.61
N GLU A 38 -8.67 -8.99 -10.62
CA GLU A 38 -9.10 -10.40 -10.57
C GLU A 38 -7.91 -11.35 -10.44
N GLU A 39 -6.83 -11.11 -11.19
CA GLU A 39 -5.60 -11.89 -11.09
C GLU A 39 -4.97 -11.80 -9.68
N TYR A 40 -4.93 -10.59 -9.10
CA TYR A 40 -4.43 -10.37 -7.76
C TYR A 40 -5.24 -11.13 -6.70
N ASP A 41 -6.57 -11.12 -6.79
CA ASP A 41 -7.46 -11.82 -5.84
C ASP A 41 -7.20 -13.34 -5.84
N ILE A 42 -7.13 -13.95 -7.04
CA ILE A 42 -6.81 -15.37 -7.20
C ILE A 42 -5.42 -15.67 -6.64
N TYR A 43 -4.43 -14.83 -6.98
CA TYR A 43 -3.03 -15.03 -6.56
C TYR A 43 -2.87 -14.92 -5.04
N TYR A 44 -3.47 -13.89 -4.43
CA TYR A 44 -3.46 -13.68 -2.99
C TYR A 44 -4.06 -14.87 -2.24
N THR A 45 -5.25 -15.32 -2.68
CA THR A 45 -5.93 -16.48 -2.10
C THR A 45 -5.09 -17.74 -2.15
N MET A 46 -4.43 -18.00 -3.28
CA MET A 46 -3.53 -19.15 -3.45
C MET A 46 -2.34 -19.08 -2.47
N ILE A 47 -1.64 -17.96 -2.42
CA ILE A 47 -0.46 -17.79 -1.57
C ILE A 47 -0.81 -17.85 -0.08
N MET A 48 -1.86 -17.16 0.35
CA MET A 48 -2.30 -17.19 1.74
C MET A 48 -2.80 -18.57 2.15
N GLY A 49 -3.51 -19.28 1.26
CA GLY A 49 -3.92 -20.66 1.48
C GLY A 49 -2.73 -21.61 1.67
N MET A 50 -1.66 -21.46 0.88
CA MET A 50 -0.42 -22.23 1.06
C MET A 50 0.23 -21.94 2.41
N ARG A 51 0.43 -20.67 2.76
CA ARG A 51 1.07 -20.26 4.03
C ARG A 51 0.26 -20.67 5.27
N TYR A 52 -1.07 -20.71 5.14
CA TYR A 52 -1.96 -21.22 6.19
C TYR A 52 -1.74 -22.70 6.48
N LEU A 53 -1.55 -23.51 5.44
CA LEU A 53 -1.27 -24.95 5.57
C LEU A 53 0.12 -25.22 6.14
N GLU A 54 1.08 -24.32 5.93
CA GLU A 54 2.47 -24.44 6.40
C GLU A 54 2.66 -23.97 7.86
N GLU A 55 1.60 -23.56 8.56
CA GLU A 55 1.63 -22.99 9.93
C GLU A 55 2.54 -21.75 10.08
N GLU A 56 3.01 -21.15 8.97
CA GLU A 56 3.84 -19.94 8.99
C GLU A 56 3.03 -18.63 9.05
N SER A 57 1.73 -18.65 8.72
CA SER A 57 0.89 -17.43 8.73
C SER A 57 0.09 -17.24 10.02
N GLU A 58 -0.12 -15.97 10.39
CA GLU A 58 -1.10 -15.58 11.39
C GLU A 58 -2.46 -16.25 11.12
N LYS A 59 -3.09 -16.78 12.18
CA LYS A 59 -4.44 -17.39 12.13
C LYS A 59 -5.55 -16.42 11.69
N ASN A 60 -5.21 -15.16 11.45
CA ASN A 60 -6.08 -14.08 11.01
C ASN A 60 -5.89 -13.85 9.51
N TRP A 61 -6.20 -14.87 8.70
CA TRP A 61 -6.30 -14.69 7.25
C TRP A 61 -7.43 -13.70 6.95
N ILE A 62 -7.06 -12.53 6.42
CA ILE A 62 -8.00 -11.53 5.90
C ILE A 62 -8.17 -11.67 4.40
N ASP A 63 -9.35 -11.30 3.92
CA ASP A 63 -9.68 -11.29 2.49
C ASP A 63 -8.78 -10.33 1.69
N SER A 64 -8.64 -10.58 0.38
CA SER A 64 -7.79 -9.79 -0.51
C SER A 64 -8.26 -8.33 -0.58
N GLU A 65 -9.58 -8.07 -0.54
CA GLU A 65 -10.14 -6.72 -0.56
C GLU A 65 -9.89 -5.99 0.74
N GLU A 66 -10.02 -6.69 1.87
CA GLU A 66 -9.68 -6.13 3.18
C GLU A 66 -8.20 -5.75 3.22
N ARG A 67 -7.32 -6.58 2.65
CA ARG A 67 -5.90 -6.29 2.52
C ARG A 67 -5.64 -5.02 1.70
N LEU A 68 -6.32 -4.85 0.56
CA LEU A 68 -6.21 -3.65 -0.28
C LEU A 68 -6.73 -2.41 0.45
N CYS A 69 -7.86 -2.52 1.16
CA CYS A 69 -8.45 -1.44 1.94
C CYS A 69 -7.49 -0.93 3.04
N ILE A 70 -6.87 -1.84 3.78
CA ILE A 70 -5.86 -1.50 4.80
C ILE A 70 -4.68 -0.76 4.17
N ALA A 71 -4.21 -1.20 3.01
CA ALA A 71 -3.11 -0.55 2.31
C ALA A 71 -3.47 0.87 1.81
N GLN A 72 -4.70 1.07 1.31
CA GLN A 72 -5.21 2.39 0.94
C GLN A 72 -5.30 3.32 2.15
N GLU A 73 -5.80 2.83 3.30
CA GLU A 73 -5.85 3.60 4.54
C GLU A 73 -4.45 4.01 5.01
N TYR A 74 -3.49 3.08 4.96
CA TYR A 74 -2.09 3.35 5.28
C TYR A 74 -1.54 4.52 4.44
N LEU A 75 -1.74 4.50 3.12
CA LEU A 75 -1.30 5.59 2.25
C LEU A 75 -1.99 6.91 2.54
N ARG A 76 -3.30 6.89 2.78
CA ARG A 76 -4.06 8.10 3.10
C ARG A 76 -3.52 8.75 4.38
N ARG A 77 -3.31 7.95 5.42
CA ARG A 77 -2.72 8.39 6.68
C ARG A 77 -1.30 8.91 6.49
N HIS A 78 -0.49 8.22 5.68
CA HIS A 78 0.85 8.66 5.33
C HIS A 78 0.85 10.05 4.66
N HIS A 79 -0.05 10.28 3.70
CA HIS A 79 -0.22 11.58 3.04
C HIS A 79 -0.62 12.70 4.01
N ILE A 80 -1.60 12.45 4.88
CA ILE A 80 -2.07 13.42 5.88
C ILE A 80 -0.92 13.83 6.82
N ILE A 81 -0.16 12.85 7.32
CA ILE A 81 0.98 13.12 8.22
C ILE A 81 2.09 13.89 7.48
N TYR A 82 2.39 13.51 6.24
CA TYR A 82 3.40 14.19 5.44
C TYR A 82 3.04 15.66 5.18
N LEU A 83 1.80 15.93 4.77
CA LEU A 83 1.29 17.29 4.58
C LEU A 83 1.31 18.09 5.89
N GLY A 84 0.92 17.49 7.02
CA GLY A 84 0.99 18.13 8.33
C GLY A 84 2.42 18.52 8.72
N LYS A 85 3.41 17.64 8.48
CA LYS A 85 4.83 17.94 8.71
C LYS A 85 5.33 19.08 7.83
N LEU A 86 4.94 19.09 6.56
CA LEU A 86 5.31 20.15 5.62
C LEU A 86 4.72 21.50 6.04
N ALA A 87 3.45 21.53 6.44
CA ALA A 87 2.78 22.73 6.92
C ALA A 87 3.42 23.27 8.21
N PHE A 88 3.73 22.39 9.16
CA PHE A 88 4.43 22.76 10.40
C PHE A 88 5.81 23.39 10.12
N LEU A 89 6.59 22.78 9.22
CA LEU A 89 7.89 23.30 8.81
C LEU A 89 7.75 24.68 8.14
N ALA A 90 6.76 24.88 7.27
CA ALA A 90 6.50 26.17 6.64
C ALA A 90 6.18 27.27 7.68
N VAL A 91 5.33 26.96 8.68
CA VAL A 91 4.98 27.90 9.76
C VAL A 91 6.22 28.28 10.58
N LEU A 92 7.08 27.32 10.92
CA LEU A 92 8.34 27.61 11.63
C LEU A 92 9.26 28.53 10.82
N CYS A 93 9.45 28.26 9.52
CA CYS A 93 10.27 29.10 8.66
C CYS A 93 9.72 30.53 8.56
N ILE A 94 8.41 30.68 8.41
CA ILE A 94 7.76 32.00 8.37
C ILE A 94 7.95 32.74 9.70
N GLY A 95 7.78 32.05 10.83
CA GLY A 95 8.03 32.63 12.16
C GLY A 95 9.46 33.14 12.35
N CYS A 96 10.47 32.38 11.86
CA CYS A 96 11.87 32.83 11.90
C CYS A 96 12.11 34.10 11.07
N MET A 97 11.45 34.24 9.91
CA MET A 97 11.57 35.44 9.07
C MET A 97 11.00 36.70 9.73
N PHE A 98 9.99 36.57 10.59
CA PHE A 98 9.41 37.71 11.32
C PHE A 98 10.19 38.08 12.59
N LEU A 99 11.10 37.22 13.07
CA LEU A 99 11.93 37.45 14.25
C LEU A 99 13.31 38.05 13.90
N LEU A 100 13.69 38.07 12.62
CA LEU A 100 14.92 38.67 12.07
C LEU A 100 14.66 40.09 11.57
#